data_AF-A0A0A9YDE6-F1
#
_entry.id   AF-A0A0A9YDE6-F1
#
_cell.length_a   1.000
_cell.length_b   1.000
_cell.length_c   1.000
_cell.angle_alpha   90.00
_cell.angle_beta   90.00
_cell.angle_gamma   90.00
#
_symmetry.space_group_name_H-M   'P 1'
#
loop_
_entity.id
_entity.type
_entity.pdbx_description
1 polymer ?
#
loop_
_entity_poly.entity_id
_entity_poly.type
_entity_poly.pdbx_seq_one_letter_code
_entity_poly.pdbx_strand_id
1 'polypeptide(L)'
;LRVQEMVKIVDLIVCTLQMYLLKTVASSQRMINGTDAPNKVFPSYVEILLCEDGECLHHCGGAVLKAWVILTACHCVANISKEGKIKIFDVKKISVVAGVNDNENKPKNKQTVGAKEILLHPRCAYRKTMEYDTAVVALKKKLVFNVNVQPIKIHSDEDKEILTELYKLAGARTQCITMGNRQEEDEKGEFDDDEEMEILGEVERTVGSN
;
A
#
# COMPACT_ATOMS: atom_id res chain seq x y z
N LEU A 1 -5.00 -19.58 11.19
CA LEU A 1 -5.30 -18.62 10.11
C LEU A 1 -4.05 -18.46 9.24
N ARG A 2 -4.02 -19.20 8.12
CA ARG A 2 -2.97 -19.09 7.09
C ARG A 2 -3.11 -17.74 6.39
N VAL A 3 -2.02 -17.15 5.90
CA VAL A 3 -2.03 -15.81 5.28
C VAL A 3 -3.02 -15.71 4.10
N GLN A 4 -3.18 -16.80 3.35
CA GLN A 4 -4.15 -16.91 2.27
C GLN A 4 -5.62 -16.82 2.73
N GLU A 5 -5.93 -17.20 3.97
CA GLU A 5 -7.28 -17.05 4.54
C GLU A 5 -7.55 -15.60 4.94
N MET A 6 -6.52 -14.84 5.33
CA MET A 6 -6.66 -13.42 5.69
C MET A 6 -6.96 -12.54 4.48
N VAL A 7 -6.35 -12.84 3.32
CA VAL A 7 -6.65 -12.13 2.07
C VAL A 7 -8.12 -12.33 1.70
N LYS A 8 -8.60 -13.58 1.64
CA LYS A 8 -9.99 -13.91 1.30
C LYS A 8 -11.04 -13.28 2.23
N ILE A 9 -10.71 -13.07 3.50
CA ILE A 9 -11.63 -12.43 4.46
C ILE A 9 -11.76 -10.93 4.13
N VAL A 10 -10.67 -10.23 3.79
CA VAL A 10 -10.73 -8.82 3.38
C VAL A 10 -11.54 -8.64 2.08
N ASP A 11 -11.53 -9.64 1.20
CA ASP A 11 -12.20 -9.63 -0.11
C ASP A 11 -13.74 -9.64 -0.03
N LEU A 12 -14.32 -10.40 0.90
CA LEU A 12 -15.78 -10.53 1.02
C LEU A 12 -16.43 -9.19 1.45
N ILE A 13 -15.66 -8.42 2.20
CA ILE A 13 -16.04 -7.17 2.85
C ILE A 13 -16.00 -6.00 1.84
N VAL A 14 -14.96 -5.93 1.00
CA VAL A 14 -14.80 -4.85 0.01
C VAL A 14 -15.75 -5.07 -1.19
N CYS A 15 -16.01 -6.32 -1.57
CA CYS A 15 -16.75 -6.68 -2.79
C CYS A 15 -18.25 -6.40 -2.73
N THR A 16 -18.89 -6.47 -1.56
CA THR A 16 -20.35 -6.28 -1.43
C THR A 16 -20.74 -4.79 -1.32
N LEU A 17 -19.83 -3.93 -0.87
CA LEU A 17 -20.02 -2.48 -0.76
C LEU A 17 -19.89 -1.75 -2.10
N GLN A 18 -19.05 -2.24 -3.01
CA GLN A 18 -18.74 -1.53 -4.26
C GLN A 18 -19.85 -1.60 -5.32
N MET A 19 -20.85 -2.47 -5.16
CA MET A 19 -22.01 -2.54 -6.05
C MET A 19 -23.16 -1.61 -5.67
N TYR A 20 -23.17 -1.00 -4.48
CA TYR A 20 -24.33 -0.23 -4.01
C TYR A 20 -24.10 1.28 -3.85
N LEU A 21 -22.85 1.75 -3.73
CA LEU A 21 -22.58 3.17 -3.53
C LEU A 21 -21.32 3.63 -4.28
N LEU A 22 -21.56 4.59 -5.19
CA LEU A 22 -20.68 5.64 -5.73
C LEU A 22 -20.19 5.49 -7.18
N LYS A 23 -20.64 6.48 -7.96
CA LYS A 23 -20.02 6.97 -9.19
C LYS A 23 -18.53 7.24 -8.94
N THR A 24 -17.74 6.99 -9.98
CA THR A 24 -16.30 7.23 -10.07
C THR A 24 -15.90 8.61 -9.54
N VAL A 25 -15.19 8.64 -8.42
CA VAL A 25 -14.29 9.74 -8.07
C VAL A 25 -12.89 9.24 -8.41
N ALA A 26 -12.32 9.74 -9.51
CA ALA A 26 -10.88 9.65 -9.69
C ALA A 26 -10.26 10.66 -8.71
N SER A 27 -9.85 10.17 -7.55
CA SER A 27 -9.09 10.97 -6.60
C SER A 27 -7.62 10.77 -6.93
N SER A 28 -6.91 11.86 -7.20
CA SER A 28 -5.46 11.88 -6.96
C SER A 28 -5.23 11.40 -5.52
N GLN A 29 -4.33 10.44 -5.32
CA GLN A 29 -3.98 9.90 -4.00
C GLN A 29 -3.02 10.83 -3.23
N ARG A 30 -2.94 12.11 -3.61
CA ARG A 30 -2.00 13.05 -3.01
C ARG A 30 -2.61 13.76 -1.81
N MET A 31 -1.86 13.80 -0.71
CA MET A 31 -2.21 14.59 0.47
C MET A 31 -1.98 16.08 0.16
N ILE A 32 -3.05 16.79 -0.20
CA ILE A 32 -3.03 18.25 -0.43
C ILE A 32 -3.49 18.95 0.86
N ASN A 33 -2.74 19.93 1.35
CA ASN A 33 -3.00 20.66 2.61
C ASN A 33 -2.97 19.83 3.91
N GLY A 34 -2.14 18.78 3.98
CA GLY A 34 -1.90 18.05 5.23
C GLY A 34 -1.07 18.84 6.25
N THR A 35 -1.10 18.41 7.52
CA THR A 35 -0.18 18.90 8.58
C THR A 35 0.71 17.76 9.05
N ASP A 36 1.91 18.08 9.54
CA ASP A 36 2.81 17.08 10.12
C ASP A 36 2.10 16.27 11.21
N ALA A 37 2.23 14.94 11.11
CA ALA A 37 1.62 14.05 12.07
C ALA A 37 2.30 14.25 13.45
N PRO A 38 1.52 14.45 14.53
CA PRO A 38 2.11 14.52 15.86
C PRO A 38 2.80 13.19 16.18
N ASN A 39 3.85 13.27 16.99
CA ASN A 39 4.61 12.10 17.39
C ASN A 39 3.71 11.01 18.00
N LYS A 40 3.84 9.77 17.49
CA LYS A 40 3.22 8.54 18.02
C LYS A 40 1.71 8.40 17.78
N VAL A 41 1.11 9.19 16.90
CA VAL A 41 -0.35 9.11 16.69
C VAL A 41 -0.77 7.87 15.89
N PHE A 42 0.14 7.29 15.09
CA PHE A 42 -0.22 6.20 14.16
C PHE A 42 0.80 5.07 14.14
N PRO A 43 0.85 4.27 15.22
CA PRO A 43 1.83 3.20 15.38
C PRO A 43 1.66 2.04 14.40
N SER A 44 0.55 1.99 13.64
CA SER A 44 0.34 0.97 12.61
C SER A 44 0.88 1.34 11.24
N TYR A 45 1.21 2.62 10.99
CA TYR A 45 1.73 3.04 9.70
C TYR A 45 3.12 2.46 9.45
N VAL A 46 3.35 2.01 8.21
CA VAL A 46 4.66 1.62 7.72
C VAL A 46 4.92 2.23 6.35
N GLU A 47 6.19 2.41 6.05
CA GLU A 47 6.68 2.77 4.74
C GLU A 47 7.18 1.53 4.01
N ILE A 48 6.82 1.41 2.74
CA ILE A 48 7.30 0.39 1.81
C ILE A 48 8.32 1.07 0.90
N LEU A 49 9.54 0.54 0.94
CA LEU A 49 10.65 0.98 0.12
C LEU A 49 10.90 0.01 -1.01
N LEU A 50 11.24 0.56 -2.18
CA LEU A 50 11.87 -0.18 -3.26
C LEU A 50 13.37 0.07 -3.22
N CYS A 51 14.13 -1.03 -3.14
CA CYS A 51 15.57 -1.01 -3.03
C CYS A 51 16.20 -1.57 -4.31
N GLU A 52 17.00 -0.75 -4.99
CA GLU A 52 17.71 -1.08 -6.22
C GLU A 52 19.16 -0.56 -6.11
N ASP A 53 20.12 -1.39 -6.50
CA ASP A 53 21.55 -1.05 -6.52
C ASP A 53 22.13 -0.44 -5.23
N GLY A 54 21.54 -0.79 -4.08
CA GLY A 54 21.97 -0.33 -2.76
C GLY A 54 21.27 0.93 -2.26
N GLU A 55 20.45 1.56 -3.09
CA GLU A 55 19.60 2.69 -2.74
C GLU A 55 18.18 2.21 -2.45
N CYS A 56 17.51 2.82 -1.48
CA CYS A 56 16.13 2.49 -1.13
C CYS A 56 15.29 3.77 -1.10
N LEU A 57 14.26 3.84 -1.94
CA LEU A 57 13.39 5.00 -2.07
C LEU A 57 11.99 4.70 -1.53
N HIS A 58 11.33 5.73 -1.01
CA HIS A 58 9.90 5.66 -0.67
C HIS A 58 9.10 5.24 -1.89
N HIS A 59 8.26 4.23 -1.75
CA HIS A 59 7.37 3.81 -2.83
C HIS A 59 5.90 3.88 -2.43
N CYS A 60 5.55 3.32 -1.26
CA CYS A 60 4.16 3.27 -0.81
C CYS A 60 4.04 3.30 0.72
N GLY A 61 2.81 3.50 1.19
CA GLY A 61 2.42 3.25 2.57
C GLY A 61 1.91 1.82 2.80
N GLY A 62 1.81 1.44 4.06
CA GLY A 62 1.12 0.23 4.50
C GLY A 62 0.68 0.31 5.95
N ALA A 63 0.01 -0.75 6.41
CA ALA A 63 -0.42 -0.89 7.79
C ALA A 63 0.00 -2.24 8.40
N VAL A 64 0.50 -2.23 9.63
CA VAL A 64 0.79 -3.45 10.39
C VAL A 64 -0.54 -4.16 10.71
N LEU A 65 -0.76 -5.36 10.18
CA LEU A 65 -1.87 -6.23 10.64
C LEU A 65 -1.42 -7.15 11.78
N LYS A 66 -0.21 -7.69 11.63
CA LYS A 66 0.45 -8.58 12.59
C LYS A 66 1.93 -8.25 12.59
N ALA A 67 2.66 -8.75 13.59
CA ALA A 67 4.10 -8.51 13.71
C ALA A 67 4.91 -8.89 12.46
N TRP A 68 4.36 -9.71 11.57
CA TRP A 68 5.02 -10.17 10.34
C TRP A 68 4.15 -10.02 9.09
N VAL A 69 3.04 -9.27 9.17
CA VAL A 69 2.09 -9.08 8.05
C VAL A 69 1.76 -7.61 7.92
N ILE A 70 2.04 -7.05 6.75
CA ILE A 70 1.71 -5.69 6.37
C ILE A 70 0.59 -5.71 5.34
N LEU A 71 -0.46 -4.91 5.55
CA LEU A 71 -1.50 -4.61 4.57
C LEU A 71 -1.02 -3.47 3.68
N THR A 72 -1.24 -3.60 2.37
CA THR A 72 -0.98 -2.56 1.39
C THR A 72 -1.88 -2.76 0.16
N ALA A 73 -1.66 -2.00 -0.90
CA ALA A 73 -2.39 -2.09 -2.15
C ALA A 73 -1.69 -3.05 -3.13
N CYS A 74 -2.43 -3.57 -4.12
CA CYS A 74 -1.86 -4.41 -5.17
C CYS A 74 -0.92 -3.62 -6.06
N HIS A 75 -1.27 -2.38 -6.42
CA HIS A 75 -0.40 -1.53 -7.25
C HIS A 75 0.93 -1.16 -6.56
N CYS A 76 0.98 -1.18 -5.22
CA CYS A 76 2.20 -0.90 -4.46
C CYS A 76 3.25 -2.02 -4.51
N VAL A 77 2.89 -3.21 -5.00
CA VAL A 77 3.76 -4.41 -4.95
C VAL A 77 3.74 -5.20 -6.26
N ALA A 78 3.03 -4.72 -7.27
CA ALA A 78 2.93 -5.33 -8.58
C ALA A 78 2.55 -4.31 -9.66
N ASN A 79 3.16 -4.44 -10.83
CA ASN A 79 2.69 -3.78 -12.04
C ASN A 79 1.48 -4.54 -12.59
N ILE A 80 0.35 -3.87 -12.71
CA ILE A 80 -0.91 -4.44 -13.18
C ILE A 80 -1.36 -3.68 -14.43
N SER A 81 -1.27 -4.32 -15.59
CA SER A 81 -1.58 -3.70 -16.88
C SER A 81 -3.07 -3.72 -17.20
N LYS A 82 -3.49 -2.83 -18.12
CA LYS A 82 -4.86 -2.78 -18.66
C LYS A 82 -5.29 -4.07 -19.35
N GLU A 83 -4.33 -4.82 -19.88
CA GLU A 83 -4.52 -6.12 -20.53
C GLU A 83 -4.61 -7.27 -19.51
N GLY A 84 -4.61 -6.97 -18.21
CA GLY A 84 -4.72 -7.95 -17.13
C GLY A 84 -3.40 -8.69 -16.83
N LYS A 85 -2.25 -8.20 -17.31
CA LYS A 85 -0.96 -8.77 -16.97
C LYS A 85 -0.54 -8.28 -15.58
N ILE A 86 -0.17 -9.22 -14.71
CA ILE A 86 0.30 -8.92 -13.36
C ILE A 86 1.76 -9.34 -13.26
N LYS A 87 2.63 -8.39 -12.90
CA LYS A 87 4.04 -8.62 -12.61
C LYS A 87 4.34 -8.15 -11.18
N ILE A 88 4.42 -9.10 -10.26
CA ILE A 88 4.81 -8.83 -8.87
C ILE A 88 6.26 -8.32 -8.84
N PHE A 89 6.53 -7.31 -8.01
CA PHE A 89 7.89 -6.81 -7.80
C PHE A 89 8.79 -7.89 -7.20
N ASP A 90 10.10 -7.77 -7.44
CA ASP A 90 11.05 -8.68 -6.79
C ASP A 90 10.97 -8.49 -5.28
N VAL A 91 10.56 -9.54 -4.57
CA VAL A 91 10.44 -9.58 -3.11
C VAL A 91 11.75 -9.14 -2.43
N LYS A 92 12.92 -9.38 -3.05
CA LYS A 92 14.22 -8.96 -2.51
C LYS A 92 14.42 -7.45 -2.53
N LYS A 93 13.75 -6.75 -3.45
CA LYS A 93 13.77 -5.29 -3.56
C LYS A 93 12.81 -4.60 -2.59
N ILE A 94 11.89 -5.33 -1.95
CA ILE A 94 10.95 -4.74 -0.99
C ILE A 94 11.52 -4.73 0.43
N SER A 95 11.56 -3.54 1.02
CA SER A 95 11.88 -3.33 2.44
C SER A 95 10.75 -2.56 3.13
N VAL A 96 10.43 -2.91 4.37
CA VAL A 96 9.41 -2.24 5.16
C VAL A 96 10.05 -1.52 6.32
N VAL A 97 9.69 -0.26 6.52
CA VAL A 97 10.13 0.59 7.62
C VAL A 97 8.96 0.92 8.54
N ALA A 98 9.11 0.61 9.83
CA ALA A 98 8.11 0.89 10.87
C ALA A 98 8.70 1.73 12.01
N GLY A 99 7.84 2.44 12.74
CA GLY A 99 8.22 3.17 13.95
C GLY A 99 8.98 4.48 13.71
N VAL A 100 8.75 5.10 12.54
CA VAL A 100 9.34 6.39 12.15
C VAL A 100 8.25 7.46 12.15
N ASN A 101 8.53 8.61 12.76
CA ASN A 101 7.69 9.82 12.67
C ASN A 101 8.43 10.99 12.00
N ASP A 102 9.76 10.88 11.84
CA ASP A 102 10.64 11.87 11.23
C ASP A 102 11.82 11.10 10.62
N ASN A 103 12.01 11.22 9.30
CA ASN A 103 13.07 10.52 8.57
C ASN A 103 14.44 11.19 8.76
N GLU A 104 14.49 12.43 9.27
CA GLU A 104 15.73 13.21 9.37
C GLU A 104 16.56 12.87 10.62
N ASN A 105 15.93 12.34 11.68
CA ASN A 105 16.61 12.05 12.94
C ASN A 105 16.50 10.57 13.31
N LYS A 106 17.50 9.76 12.91
CA LYS A 106 17.71 8.33 13.26
C LYS A 106 16.80 7.85 14.42
N PRO A 107 15.58 7.39 14.14
CA PRO A 107 14.61 7.16 15.20
C PRO A 107 15.07 5.96 16.01
N LYS A 108 15.19 6.11 17.33
CA LYS A 108 15.55 5.01 18.24
C LYS A 108 14.64 3.77 18.11
N ASN A 109 13.46 3.94 17.51
CA ASN A 109 12.43 2.92 17.33
C ASN A 109 12.23 2.47 15.88
N LYS A 110 13.06 2.95 14.93
CA LYS A 110 13.00 2.56 13.52
C LYS A 110 13.30 1.08 13.38
N GLN A 111 12.43 0.36 12.69
CA GLN A 111 12.58 -1.05 12.37
C GLN A 111 12.51 -1.23 10.86
N THR A 112 13.60 -1.69 10.25
CA THR A 112 13.67 -2.00 8.82
C THR A 112 13.71 -3.52 8.64
N VAL A 113 12.76 -4.07 7.88
CA VAL A 113 12.63 -5.51 7.64
C VAL A 113 12.29 -5.78 6.18
N GLY A 114 13.06 -6.66 5.53
CA GLY A 114 12.79 -7.09 4.16
C GLY A 114 11.54 -7.97 4.03
N ALA A 115 10.93 -7.95 2.86
CA ALA A 115 9.82 -8.82 2.51
C ALA A 115 10.27 -10.28 2.32
N LYS A 116 9.45 -11.23 2.77
CA LYS A 116 9.59 -12.68 2.55
C LYS A 116 8.71 -13.16 1.40
N GLU A 117 7.50 -12.63 1.32
CA GLU A 117 6.49 -13.06 0.36
C GLU A 117 5.49 -11.92 0.14
N ILE A 118 4.98 -11.82 -1.09
CA ILE A 118 3.93 -10.88 -1.48
C ILE A 118 2.73 -11.72 -1.91
N LEU A 119 1.56 -11.39 -1.36
CA LEU A 119 0.31 -12.05 -1.67
C LEU A 119 -0.70 -11.00 -2.12
N LEU A 120 -1.01 -11.02 -3.40
CA LEU A 120 -2.05 -10.17 -3.98
C LEU A 120 -3.43 -10.75 -3.67
N HIS A 121 -4.44 -9.89 -3.61
CA HIS A 121 -5.82 -10.35 -3.68
C HIS A 121 -6.03 -11.11 -5.01
N PRO A 122 -6.64 -12.31 -5.01
CA PRO A 122 -6.86 -13.13 -6.21
C PRO A 122 -7.62 -12.46 -7.36
N ARG A 123 -8.27 -11.32 -7.10
CA ARG A 123 -9.10 -10.59 -8.05
C ARG A 123 -8.51 -9.22 -8.40
N CYS A 124 -7.28 -8.93 -7.96
CA CYS A 124 -6.59 -7.70 -8.36
C CYS A 124 -6.59 -7.56 -9.88
N ALA A 125 -7.18 -6.47 -10.36
CA ALA A 125 -7.30 -6.22 -11.79
C ALA A 125 -7.34 -4.72 -12.05
N TYR A 126 -6.63 -4.29 -13.09
CA TYR A 126 -6.79 -2.97 -13.66
C TYR A 126 -7.80 -3.08 -14.81
N ARG A 127 -8.96 -2.42 -14.67
CA ARG A 127 -9.96 -2.30 -15.75
C ARG A 127 -10.13 -0.85 -16.16
N LYS A 128 -11.08 -0.16 -15.51
CA LYS A 128 -11.23 1.30 -15.57
C LYS A 128 -10.56 1.97 -14.36
N THR A 129 -10.56 1.27 -13.24
CA THR A 129 -9.89 1.61 -11.98
C THR A 129 -9.21 0.34 -11.45
N MET A 130 -8.43 0.48 -10.38
CA MET A 130 -7.94 -0.65 -9.61
C MET A 130 -9.12 -1.32 -8.89
N GLU A 131 -9.45 -2.54 -9.29
CA GLU A 131 -10.42 -3.39 -8.58
C GLU A 131 -9.68 -4.31 -7.62
N TYR A 132 -10.25 -4.53 -6.43
CA TYR A 132 -9.72 -5.44 -5.41
C TYR A 132 -8.29 -5.10 -4.98
N ASP A 133 -7.99 -3.80 -4.88
CA ASP A 133 -6.64 -3.27 -4.73
C ASP A 133 -6.06 -3.48 -3.33
N THR A 134 -5.82 -4.73 -2.97
CA THR A 134 -5.36 -5.14 -1.65
C THR A 134 -4.33 -6.24 -1.79
N ALA A 135 -3.23 -6.08 -1.07
CA ALA A 135 -2.17 -7.07 -0.97
C ALA A 135 -1.65 -7.15 0.45
N VAL A 136 -0.98 -8.24 0.76
CA VAL A 136 -0.22 -8.38 2.00
C VAL A 136 1.23 -8.71 1.73
N VAL A 137 2.12 -8.09 2.50
CA VAL A 137 3.55 -8.38 2.52
C VAL A 137 3.87 -9.13 3.80
N ALA A 138 4.31 -10.38 3.67
CA ALA A 138 4.84 -11.15 4.78
C ALA A 138 6.30 -10.79 5.00
N LEU A 139 6.70 -10.50 6.24
CA LEU A 139 8.06 -10.05 6.57
C LEU A 139 9.02 -11.21 6.83
N LYS A 140 10.31 -11.03 6.53
CA LYS A 140 11.38 -11.99 6.88
C LYS A 140 11.56 -12.16 8.39
N LYS A 141 11.31 -11.10 9.16
CA LYS A 141 11.41 -11.06 10.62
C LYS A 141 10.17 -10.39 11.21
N LYS A 142 9.79 -10.79 12.43
CA LYS A 142 8.74 -10.10 13.19
C LYS A 142 9.23 -8.72 13.64
N LEU A 143 8.39 -7.71 13.43
CA LEU A 143 8.46 -6.42 14.10
C LEU A 143 8.28 -6.61 15.61
N VAL A 144 9.00 -5.81 16.39
CA VAL A 144 8.87 -5.71 17.83
C VAL A 144 7.84 -4.63 18.14
N PHE A 145 6.71 -5.04 18.70
CA PHE A 145 5.67 -4.10 19.09
C PHE A 145 6.12 -3.23 20.26
N ASN A 146 5.85 -1.94 20.15
CA ASN A 146 6.15 -0.91 21.15
C ASN A 146 5.22 0.29 20.94
N VAL A 147 5.43 1.38 21.67
CA VAL A 147 4.56 2.57 21.58
C VAL A 147 4.50 3.22 20.18
N ASN A 148 5.43 2.90 19.27
CA ASN A 148 5.50 3.41 17.90
C ASN A 148 5.23 2.34 16.85
N VAL A 149 5.05 1.06 17.24
CA VAL A 149 4.76 -0.05 16.32
C VAL A 149 3.69 -0.93 16.94
N GLN A 150 2.47 -0.85 16.41
CA GLN A 150 1.30 -1.61 16.86
C GLN A 150 0.46 -2.04 15.67
N PRO A 151 -0.27 -3.16 15.76
CA PRO A 151 -1.17 -3.56 14.70
C PRO A 151 -2.41 -2.64 14.65
N ILE A 152 -2.94 -2.40 13.45
CA ILE A 152 -4.26 -1.82 13.26
C ILE A 152 -5.33 -2.85 13.66
N LYS A 153 -6.41 -2.39 14.30
CA LYS A 153 -7.55 -3.24 14.66
C LYS A 153 -8.44 -3.46 13.45
N ILE A 154 -8.61 -4.71 13.03
CA ILE A 154 -9.68 -5.11 12.10
C ILE A 154 -10.95 -5.33 12.92
N HIS A 155 -12.06 -4.72 12.50
CA HIS A 155 -13.29 -4.68 13.30
C HIS A 155 -13.96 -6.05 13.45
N SER A 156 -14.09 -6.78 12.34
CA SER A 156 -14.69 -8.12 12.29
C SER A 156 -14.23 -8.82 11.00
N ASP A 157 -14.42 -10.13 10.92
CA ASP A 157 -14.36 -10.94 9.71
C ASP A 157 -15.75 -11.32 9.18
N GLU A 158 -16.82 -10.83 9.82
CA GLU A 158 -18.21 -10.99 9.39
C GLU A 158 -18.71 -9.77 8.62
N ASP A 159 -19.10 -9.96 7.34
CA ASP A 159 -19.58 -8.87 6.48
C ASP A 159 -20.69 -8.04 7.12
N LYS A 160 -21.67 -8.70 7.77
CA LYS A 160 -22.82 -8.03 8.37
C LYS A 160 -22.41 -7.08 9.49
N GLU A 161 -21.44 -7.48 10.31
CA GLU A 161 -20.95 -6.64 11.40
C GLU A 161 -20.18 -5.43 10.85
N ILE A 162 -19.36 -5.64 9.83
CA ILE A 162 -18.59 -4.57 9.21
C ILE A 162 -19.48 -3.57 8.50
N LEU A 163 -20.46 -4.05 7.73
CA LEU A 163 -21.46 -3.20 7.09
C LEU A 163 -22.22 -2.37 8.13
N THR A 164 -22.66 -3.03 9.22
CA THR A 164 -23.38 -2.37 10.29
C THR A 164 -22.54 -1.26 10.92
N GLU A 165 -21.27 -1.53 11.23
CA GLU A 165 -20.38 -0.53 11.81
C GLU A 165 -20.05 0.59 10.83
N LEU A 166 -19.81 0.26 9.56
CA LEU A 166 -19.55 1.25 8.52
C LEU A 166 -20.75 2.21 8.38
N TYR A 167 -21.98 1.69 8.35
CA TYR A 167 -23.18 2.53 8.29
C TYR A 167 -23.33 3.41 9.52
N LYS A 168 -22.98 2.91 10.72
CA LYS A 168 -22.95 3.71 11.95
C LYS A 168 -21.94 4.85 11.87
N LEU A 169 -20.70 4.55 11.46
CA LEU A 169 -19.62 5.55 11.33
C LEU A 169 -19.97 6.61 10.27
N ALA A 170 -20.52 6.17 9.13
CA ALA A 170 -20.96 7.07 8.06
C ALA A 170 -22.12 7.97 8.52
N GLY A 171 -23.12 7.38 9.21
CA GLY A 171 -24.26 8.12 9.76
C GLY A 171 -23.86 9.11 10.86
N ALA A 172 -22.85 8.76 11.66
CA ALA A 172 -22.29 9.62 12.70
C ALA A 172 -21.37 10.73 12.17
N ARG A 173 -21.06 10.75 10.86
CA ARG A 173 -20.07 11.65 10.25
C ARG A 173 -18.71 11.59 10.95
N THR A 174 -18.28 10.38 11.32
CA THR A 174 -16.99 10.17 11.96
C THR A 174 -15.86 10.68 11.06
N GLN A 175 -14.92 11.42 11.64
CA GLN A 175 -13.74 11.89 10.90
C GLN A 175 -12.77 10.74 10.67
N CYS A 176 -12.43 10.50 9.41
CA CYS A 176 -11.36 9.60 9.01
C CYS A 176 -10.05 10.38 8.87
N ILE A 177 -8.93 9.71 9.08
CA ILE A 177 -7.59 10.31 8.91
C ILE A 177 -6.83 9.51 7.86
N THR A 178 -6.24 10.22 6.89
CA THR A 178 -5.29 9.69 5.92
C THR A 178 -3.88 10.12 6.29
N MET A 179 -2.92 9.29 5.95
CA MET A 179 -1.51 9.54 6.24
C MET A 179 -0.64 9.06 5.10
N GLY A 180 0.48 9.74 4.93
CA GLY A 180 1.53 9.36 4.00
C GLY A 180 2.75 10.24 4.22
N ASN A 181 3.83 9.94 3.52
CA ASN A 181 4.98 10.81 3.47
C ASN A 181 4.66 12.00 2.55
N ARG A 182 5.15 13.19 2.90
CA ARG A 182 5.00 14.39 2.06
C ARG A 182 5.79 14.17 0.76
N GLN A 183 5.13 14.34 -0.37
CA GLN A 183 5.81 14.51 -1.65
C GLN A 183 6.10 16.01 -1.81
N GLU A 184 7.37 16.39 -1.92
CA GLU A 184 7.74 17.78 -2.13
C GLU A 184 7.18 18.29 -3.47
N GLU A 185 6.78 19.56 -3.49
CA GLU A 185 6.43 20.32 -4.69
C GLU A 185 7.75 20.75 -5.34
N ASP A 186 7.87 20.61 -6.65
CA ASP A 186 8.99 21.19 -7.37
C ASP A 186 8.90 22.74 -7.33
N GLU A 187 9.99 23.44 -7.66
CA GLU A 187 10.02 24.92 -7.64
C GLU A 187 9.08 25.57 -8.68
N LYS A 188 8.43 24.80 -9.56
CA LYS A 188 7.49 25.28 -10.58
C LYS A 188 6.03 25.13 -10.16
N GLY A 189 5.74 24.47 -9.04
CA GLY A 189 4.37 24.08 -8.69
C GLY A 189 3.79 23.10 -9.72
N GLU A 190 4.67 22.42 -10.46
CA GLU A 190 4.35 21.39 -11.43
C GLU A 190 4.65 20.06 -10.73
N PHE A 191 3.59 19.29 -10.46
CA PHE A 191 3.77 17.98 -9.90
C PHE A 191 4.30 17.07 -11.00
N ASP A 192 5.40 16.36 -10.76
CA ASP A 192 5.92 15.32 -11.67
C ASP A 192 4.81 14.27 -11.92
N ASP A 193 3.99 14.51 -12.93
CA ASP A 193 3.01 13.58 -13.50
C ASP A 193 3.66 12.70 -14.59
N ASP A 194 4.98 12.85 -14.79
CA ASP A 194 5.77 12.06 -15.74
C ASP A 194 6.15 10.68 -15.15
N GLU A 195 5.14 9.88 -14.82
CA GLU A 195 5.24 8.43 -15.04
C GLU A 195 4.71 8.12 -16.46
N GLU A 196 5.34 8.74 -17.47
CA GLU A 196 5.48 8.01 -18.72
C GLU A 196 6.30 6.76 -18.38
N MET A 197 5.68 5.59 -18.58
CA MET A 197 6.41 4.32 -18.67
C MET A 197 7.50 4.47 -19.73
N GLU A 198 8.70 4.90 -19.32
CA GLU A 198 9.89 4.76 -20.15
C GLU A 198 10.14 3.26 -20.32
N ILE A 199 9.79 2.77 -21.51
CA ILE A 199 10.22 1.47 -22.01
C ILE A 199 11.72 1.59 -22.24
N LEU A 200 12.53 1.35 -21.21
CA LEU A 200 13.96 1.14 -21.39
C LEU A 200 14.17 -0.21 -22.06
N GLY A 201 14.43 -0.16 -23.37
CA GLY A 201 15.12 -1.20 -24.11
C GLY A 201 14.42 -1.64 -25.39
N GLU A 202 14.69 -0.94 -26.50
CA GLU A 202 14.66 -1.55 -27.82
C GLU A 202 15.65 -2.73 -27.84
N VAL A 203 15.14 -3.95 -27.99
CA VAL A 203 15.97 -5.06 -28.45
C VAL A 203 15.90 -5.05 -29.97
N GLU A 204 16.97 -4.56 -30.59
CA GLU A 204 17.23 -4.73 -32.02
C GLU A 204 17.03 -6.20 -32.40
N ARG A 205 16.07 -6.48 -33.29
CA ARG A 205 16.09 -7.68 -34.11
C ARG A 205 16.54 -7.30 -35.50
N THR A 206 17.84 -7.45 -35.74
CA THR A 206 18.38 -7.64 -37.08
C THR A 206 17.80 -8.93 -37.66
N VAL A 207 16.88 -8.79 -38.61
CA VAL A 207 16.53 -9.89 -39.52
C VAL A 207 17.47 -9.76 -40.70
N GLY A 208 18.53 -10.58 -40.69
CA GLY A 208 19.40 -10.78 -41.83
C GLY A 208 18.66 -11.50 -42.96
N SER A 209 18.88 -11.01 -44.18
CA SER A 209 18.48 -11.62 -45.45
C SER A 209 19.07 -13.02 -45.62
N ASN A 210 18.22 -13.97 -46.04
CA ASN A 210 18.36 -14.78 -47.26
C ASN A 210 17.13 -15.66 -47.46
#